data_AF-A0A349EDX3-F1
#
_entry.id   AF-A0A349EDX3-F1
#
_cell.length_a   1.000
_cell.length_b   1.000
_cell.length_c   1.000
_cell.angle_alpha   90.00
_cell.angle_beta   90.00
_cell.angle_gamma   90.00
#
_symmetry.space_group_name_H-M   'P 1'
#
loop_
_entity.id
_entity.type
_entity.pdbx_description
1 polymer ?
#
loop_
_entity_poly.entity_id
_entity_poly.type
_entity_poly.pdbx_seq_one_letter_code
_entity_poly.pdbx_strand_id
1 'polypeptide(L)'
;MARRSSHSRLKAEINIVPYIDVMLVLLVIFMVTAPLLNQGVEVDLPKATSEPINTNNQDSEVVVLSIRKDGGCFLNVGAEQAQAVDCDTLEPQRQSVAGLLARKP
;
A
#
# COMPACT_ATOMS: atom_id res chain seq x y z
N MET A 1 -51.17 70.83 13.57
CA MET A 1 -51.00 69.67 12.67
C MET A 1 -50.04 70.09 11.56
N ALA A 2 -49.03 69.35 11.11
CA ALA A 2 -48.59 67.98 11.35
C ALA A 2 -47.06 67.92 11.16
N ARG A 3 -46.36 67.13 11.98
CA ARG A 3 -44.90 67.01 11.97
C ARG A 3 -44.51 65.98 10.89
N ARG A 4 -43.87 66.44 9.82
CA ARG A 4 -43.47 65.60 8.67
C ARG A 4 -42.24 64.78 9.06
N SER A 5 -42.47 63.51 9.41
CA SER A 5 -41.44 62.51 9.65
C SER A 5 -40.70 62.20 8.33
N SER A 6 -39.45 62.65 8.23
CA SER A 6 -38.54 62.25 7.16
C SER A 6 -38.04 60.84 7.45
N HIS A 7 -38.59 59.85 6.74
CA HIS A 7 -38.11 58.48 6.79
C HIS A 7 -36.76 58.41 6.06
N SER A 8 -35.66 58.53 6.79
CA SER A 8 -34.32 58.21 6.28
C SER A 8 -34.35 56.76 5.81
N ARG A 9 -34.12 56.53 4.50
CA ARG A 9 -33.96 55.18 3.97
C ARG A 9 -32.63 54.65 4.47
N LEU A 10 -32.67 53.70 5.40
CA LEU A 10 -31.51 52.95 5.84
C LEU A 10 -30.87 52.30 4.60
N LYS A 11 -29.64 52.72 4.27
CA LYS A 11 -28.84 52.07 3.23
C LYS A 11 -28.26 50.78 3.82
N ALA A 12 -28.82 49.65 3.41
CA ALA A 12 -28.31 48.32 3.73
C ALA A 12 -27.36 47.85 2.62
N GLU A 13 -26.23 48.53 2.46
CA GLU A 13 -25.17 48.09 1.56
C GLU A 13 -24.28 47.10 2.32
N ILE A 14 -24.18 45.85 1.86
CA ILE A 14 -23.33 44.84 2.50
C ILE A 14 -21.86 45.16 2.20
N ASN A 15 -21.03 45.26 3.23
CA ASN A 15 -19.59 45.34 3.07
C ASN A 15 -19.06 43.99 2.59
N ILE A 16 -18.76 43.86 1.30
CA ILE A 16 -18.35 42.60 0.68
C ILE A 16 -16.84 42.32 0.82
N VAL A 17 -16.03 43.36 1.05
CA VAL A 17 -14.57 43.26 1.13
C VAL A 17 -14.09 42.30 2.23
N PRO A 18 -14.63 42.33 3.47
CA PRO A 18 -14.24 41.37 4.51
C PRO A 18 -14.64 39.92 4.19
N TYR A 19 -15.75 39.72 3.45
CA TYR A 19 -16.18 38.37 3.06
C TYR A 19 -15.27 37.77 2.00
N ILE A 20 -14.84 38.59 1.03
CA ILE A 20 -13.90 38.16 0.00
C ILE A 20 -12.57 37.73 0.63
N ASP A 21 -12.07 38.47 1.62
CA ASP A 21 -10.82 38.14 2.32
C ASP A 21 -10.88 36.74 2.97
N VAL A 22 -11.96 36.45 3.72
CA VAL A 22 -12.17 35.12 4.32
C VAL A 22 -12.24 34.02 3.26
N MET A 23 -12.94 34.27 2.15
CA MET A 23 -13.05 33.28 1.06
C MET A 23 -11.69 33.04 0.37
N LEU A 24 -10.89 34.09 0.15
CA LEU A 24 -9.57 33.99 -0.46
C LEU A 24 -8.57 33.26 0.45
N VAL A 25 -8.60 33.52 1.77
CA VAL A 25 -7.77 32.78 2.73
C VAL A 25 -8.04 31.28 2.68
N LEU A 26 -9.32 30.87 2.58
CA LEU A 26 -9.68 29.45 2.44
C LEU A 26 -9.12 28.83 1.15
N LEU A 27 -9.15 29.55 0.03
CA LEU A 27 -8.58 29.08 -1.24
C LEU A 27 -7.05 28.91 -1.17
N VAL A 28 -6.36 29.85 -0.51
CA VAL A 28 -4.90 29.78 -0.33
C VAL A 28 -4.52 28.58 0.54
N ILE A 29 -5.25 28.32 1.62
CA ILE A 29 -5.04 27.13 2.46
C ILE A 29 -5.12 25.85 1.62
N PHE A 30 -6.18 25.70 0.82
CA PHE A 30 -6.32 24.51 -0.04
C PHE A 30 -5.18 24.39 -1.06
N MET A 31 -4.79 25.49 -1.71
CA MET A 31 -3.68 25.50 -2.68
C MET A 31 -2.35 25.07 -2.05
N VAL A 32 -2.07 25.49 -0.81
CA VAL A 32 -0.83 25.18 -0.10
C VAL A 32 -0.80 23.73 0.44
N THR A 33 -1.95 23.14 0.77
CA THR A 33 -1.99 21.75 1.28
C THR A 33 -1.72 20.69 0.21
N ALA A 34 -2.03 20.95 -1.06
CA ALA A 34 -1.81 20.02 -2.17
C ALA A 34 -0.35 19.55 -2.36
N PRO A 35 0.68 20.43 -2.39
CA PRO A 35 2.08 20.00 -2.55
C PRO A 35 2.61 19.17 -1.37
N LEU A 36 1.96 19.21 -0.19
CA LEU A 36 2.38 18.42 0.98
C LEU A 36 2.01 16.93 0.86
N LEU A 37 1.09 16.57 -0.04
CA LEU A 37 0.68 15.17 -0.26
C LEU A 37 1.69 14.36 -1.09
N ASN A 38 2.66 15.01 -1.74
CA ASN A 38 3.60 14.37 -2.65
C ASN A 38 4.92 13.94 -1.98
N GLN A 39 4.95 13.74 -0.67
CA GLN A 39 6.11 13.17 0.04
C GLN A 39 6.21 11.65 -0.18
N GLY A 40 6.27 11.22 -1.44
CA GLY A 40 6.66 9.87 -1.80
C GLY A 40 8.17 9.82 -1.91
N VAL A 41 8.82 9.02 -1.06
CA VAL A 41 10.22 8.64 -1.30
C VAL A 41 10.25 7.85 -2.60
N GLU A 42 11.09 8.27 -3.56
CA GLU A 42 11.35 7.48 -4.77
C GLU A 42 12.12 6.22 -4.35
N VAL A 43 11.42 5.08 -4.34
CA VAL A 43 12.01 3.80 -3.96
C VAL A 43 12.33 3.04 -5.24
N ASP A 44 13.62 2.93 -5.57
CA ASP A 44 14.10 2.02 -6.60
C ASP A 44 13.98 0.58 -6.08
N LEU A 45 12.84 -0.05 -6.35
CA LEU A 45 12.66 -1.47 -6.08
C LEU A 45 13.57 -2.27 -7.04
N PRO A 46 14.43 -3.16 -6.52
CA PRO A 46 15.22 -4.03 -7.38
C PRO A 46 14.28 -4.89 -8.22
N LYS A 47 14.52 -4.93 -9.52
CA LYS A 47 13.81 -5.85 -10.42
C LYS A 47 14.24 -7.27 -10.03
N ALA A 48 13.33 -8.03 -9.44
CA ALA A 48 13.57 -9.44 -9.17
C ALA A 48 13.84 -10.16 -10.50
N THR A 49 14.99 -10.82 -10.63
CA THR A 49 15.34 -11.67 -11.77
C THR A 49 14.57 -12.99 -11.78
N SER A 50 13.59 -13.16 -10.90
CA SER A 50 12.72 -14.33 -10.89
C SER A 50 11.71 -14.20 -12.01
N GLU A 51 11.74 -15.14 -12.97
CA GLU A 51 10.58 -15.37 -13.83
C GLU A 51 9.34 -15.55 -12.94
N PRO A 52 8.20 -14.94 -13.30
CA PRO A 52 6.94 -15.23 -12.64
C PRO A 52 6.75 -16.75 -12.65
N ILE A 53 6.62 -17.37 -11.47
CA ILE A 53 6.28 -18.79 -11.40
C ILE A 53 4.95 -18.94 -12.11
N ASN A 54 4.95 -19.64 -13.24
CA ASN A 54 3.75 -19.92 -14.02
C ASN A 54 2.85 -20.87 -13.22
N THR A 55 1.97 -20.33 -12.40
CA THR A 55 0.97 -21.08 -11.61
C THR A 55 -0.12 -21.74 -12.46
N ASN A 56 -0.08 -21.55 -13.79
CA ASN A 56 -1.01 -22.16 -14.74
C ASN A 56 -0.69 -23.64 -15.03
N ASN A 57 0.51 -24.11 -14.66
CA ASN A 57 0.81 -25.53 -14.67
C ASN A 57 0.49 -26.08 -13.28
N GLN A 58 -0.68 -26.72 -13.15
CA GLN A 58 -1.14 -27.39 -11.93
C GLN A 58 -0.20 -28.50 -11.43
N ASP A 59 0.82 -28.84 -12.23
CA ASP A 59 1.83 -29.86 -11.95
C ASP A 59 3.19 -29.28 -11.51
N SER A 60 3.32 -27.97 -11.30
CA SER A 60 4.55 -27.39 -10.73
C SER A 60 4.55 -27.59 -9.22
N GLU A 61 5.16 -28.69 -8.76
CA GLU A 61 5.45 -28.93 -7.35
C GLU A 61 6.43 -27.86 -6.83
N VAL A 62 5.89 -26.79 -6.27
CA VAL A 62 6.68 -25.72 -5.64
C VAL A 62 7.20 -26.21 -4.30
N VAL A 63 8.50 -26.08 -4.10
CA VAL A 63 9.16 -26.45 -2.83
C VAL A 63 9.39 -25.17 -2.02
N VAL A 64 8.83 -25.10 -0.81
CA VAL A 64 8.94 -23.95 0.10
C VAL A 64 9.61 -24.38 1.40
N LEU A 65 10.82 -23.86 1.65
CA LEU A 65 11.54 -24.01 2.91
C LEU A 65 11.25 -22.79 3.80
N SER A 66 10.58 -23.02 4.93
CA SER A 66 10.28 -22.02 5.95
C SER A 66 11.20 -22.19 7.16
N ILE A 67 11.86 -21.11 7.57
CA ILE A 67 12.74 -21.08 8.74
C ILE A 67 12.10 -20.19 9.80
N ARG A 68 11.80 -20.75 10.96
CA ARG A 68 11.25 -20.00 12.10
C ARG A 68 12.36 -19.33 12.90
N LYS A 69 11.98 -18.34 13.71
CA LYS A 69 12.90 -17.57 14.58
C LYS A 69 13.65 -18.45 15.59
N ASP A 70 13.07 -19.58 15.98
CA ASP A 70 13.67 -20.59 16.86
C ASP A 70 14.66 -21.52 16.15
N GLY A 71 14.88 -21.33 14.85
CA GLY A 71 15.74 -22.19 14.03
C GLY A 71 15.02 -23.45 13.53
N GLY A 72 13.72 -23.63 13.81
CA GLY A 72 12.96 -24.74 13.28
C GLY A 72 12.75 -24.61 11.77
N CYS A 73 13.18 -25.60 11.00
CA CYS A 73 12.95 -25.67 9.56
C CYS A 73 11.71 -26.52 9.24
N PHE A 74 10.91 -26.02 8.30
CA PHE A 74 9.72 -26.69 7.80
C PHE A 74 9.74 -26.67 6.29
N LEU A 75 9.47 -27.81 5.68
CA LEU A 75 9.43 -27.96 4.24
C LEU A 75 8.02 -28.26 3.76
N ASN A 76 7.61 -27.58 2.71
CA ASN A 76 6.36 -27.80 2.01
C ASN A 76 6.66 -28.16 0.56
N VAL A 77 6.08 -29.24 0.05
CA VAL A 77 6.23 -29.68 -1.33
C VAL A 77 4.84 -29.72 -1.97
N GLY A 78 4.60 -28.83 -2.93
CA GLY A 78 3.32 -28.75 -3.64
C GLY A 78 2.16 -28.35 -2.72
N ALA A 79 1.16 -29.23 -2.61
CA ALA A 79 -0.04 -29.03 -1.78
C ALA A 79 0.02 -29.76 -0.43
N GLU A 80 1.14 -30.37 -0.09
CA GLU A 80 1.30 -31.12 1.16
C GLU A 80 1.37 -30.20 2.38
N GLN A 81 1.16 -30.75 3.58
CA GLN A 81 1.32 -29.99 4.82
C GLN A 81 2.80 -29.77 5.12
N ALA A 82 3.13 -28.60 5.68
CA ALA A 82 4.50 -28.28 6.05
C ALA A 82 5.01 -29.23 7.14
N GLN A 83 6.08 -29.97 6.84
CA GLN A 83 6.68 -30.95 7.74
C GLN A 83 7.97 -30.42 8.33
N ALA A 84 8.22 -30.69 9.61
CA ALA A 84 9.49 -30.33 10.24
C ALA A 84 10.63 -31.13 9.61
N VAL A 85 11.69 -30.43 9.20
CA VAL A 85 12.89 -31.01 8.61
C VAL A 85 14.12 -30.51 9.33
N ASP A 86 15.18 -31.30 9.29
CA ASP A 86 16.51 -30.83 9.66
C ASP A 86 16.99 -29.79 8.63
N CYS A 87 17.50 -28.64 9.10
CA CYS A 87 17.86 -27.53 8.23
C CYS A 87 19.06 -27.83 7.32
N ASP A 88 19.99 -28.66 7.77
CA ASP A 88 21.25 -28.94 7.07
C ASP A 88 21.10 -30.11 6.10
N THR A 89 20.36 -31.14 6.51
CA THR A 89 20.22 -32.39 5.76
C THR A 89 18.89 -32.51 5.01
N LEU A 90 17.89 -31.69 5.35
CA LEU A 90 16.52 -31.73 4.84
C LEU A 90 15.83 -33.10 5.02
N GLU A 91 16.36 -33.95 5.88
CA GLU A 91 15.72 -35.21 6.25
C GLU A 91 14.44 -34.92 7.04
N PRO A 92 13.34 -35.67 6.79
CA PRO A 92 13.24 -36.87 5.95
C PRO A 92 12.94 -36.62 4.45
N GLN A 93 12.77 -35.37 4.02
CA GLN A 93 12.25 -35.03 2.68
C GLN A 93 13.32 -34.87 1.59
N ARG A 94 14.60 -35.14 1.91
CA ARG A 94 15.73 -35.01 0.98
C ARG A 94 15.51 -35.71 -0.37
N GLN A 95 14.96 -36.93 -0.37
CA GLN A 95 14.76 -37.70 -1.60
C GLN A 95 13.68 -37.09 -2.52
N SER A 96 12.60 -36.57 -1.94
CA SER A 96 11.52 -35.91 -2.68
C SER A 96 12.04 -34.62 -3.33
N VAL A 97 12.76 -33.79 -2.56
CA VAL A 97 13.38 -32.56 -3.09
C VAL A 97 14.41 -32.87 -4.17
N ALA A 98 15.28 -33.88 -3.96
CA ALA A 98 16.26 -34.28 -4.95
C ALA A 98 15.62 -34.76 -6.25
N GLY A 99 14.50 -35.50 -6.17
CA GLY A 99 13.73 -35.92 -7.34
C GLY A 99 13.14 -34.75 -8.13
N LEU A 100 12.67 -33.71 -7.44
CA LEU A 100 12.11 -32.51 -8.05
C LEU A 100 13.18 -31.59 -8.65
N LEU A 101 14.32 -31.43 -8.00
CA LEU A 101 15.43 -30.65 -8.54
C LEU A 101 16.12 -31.33 -9.73
N ALA A 102 16.13 -32.67 -9.76
CA ALA A 102 16.63 -33.44 -10.90
C ALA A 102 15.68 -33.38 -12.11
N ARG A 103 14.38 -33.21 -11.87
CA ARG A 103 13.38 -32.80 -12.86
C ARG A 103 13.53 -31.29 -13.13
N LYS A 104 14.64 -30.90 -13.78
CA LYS A 104 14.66 -29.58 -14.42
C LYS A 104 13.45 -29.45 -15.37
N PRO A 105 12.80 -28.28 -15.44
CA PRO A 105 11.85 -28.00 -16.51
C PRO A 105 12.53 -28.08 -17.90
#